data_AF-A0A8S0FHD5-F1
#
_entry.id   AF-A0A8S0FHD5-F1
#
_cell.length_a   1.000
_cell.length_b   1.000
_cell.length_c   1.000
_cell.angle_alpha   90.00
_cell.angle_beta   90.00
_cell.angle_gamma   90.00
#
_symmetry.space_group_name_H-M   'P 1'
#
loop_
_entity.id
_entity.type
_entity.pdbx_description
1 polymer ?
#
loop_
_entity_poly.entity_id
_entity_poly.type
_entity_poly.pdbx_seq_one_letter_code
_entity_poly.pdbx_strand_id
1 'polypeptide(L)'
;MALAWAVFKIFRIPVNQWTLATAALGGVFLVSGLILLMNYNHPYTFTAQKAVIAIPITPQVTGIVTEVTDKNNQLIQKGEVLFKLEPVRYQARVDRLQADLMTATHNIKTLRAQLTEAQANTTQVSAERDRLFKNYQRYLKGSQAAVNPFSERDIDDARQGTR
;
A
#
# COMPACT_ATOMS: atom_id res chain seq x y z
N MET A 1 -23.13 -29.46 72.61
CA MET A 1 -24.11 -29.10 73.66
C MET A 1 -23.66 -27.95 74.56
N ALA A 2 -22.41 -27.89 75.04
CA ALA A 2 -21.93 -26.81 75.91
C ALA A 2 -21.92 -25.40 75.26
N LEU A 3 -21.55 -25.29 73.97
CA LEU A 3 -21.53 -24.01 73.24
C LEU A 3 -22.93 -23.41 73.00
N ALA A 4 -23.94 -24.25 72.80
CA ALA A 4 -25.31 -23.79 72.53
C ALA A 4 -25.95 -23.14 73.77
N TRP A 5 -25.66 -23.66 74.96
CA TRP A 5 -26.19 -23.11 76.22
C TRP A 5 -25.59 -21.74 76.57
N ALA A 6 -24.30 -21.53 76.29
CA ALA A 6 -23.63 -20.25 76.51
C ALA A 6 -24.20 -19.11 75.64
N VAL A 7 -24.53 -19.41 74.37
CA VAL A 7 -25.13 -18.43 73.44
C VAL A 7 -26.54 -18.03 73.87
N PHE A 8 -27.36 -18.98 74.33
CA PHE A 8 -28.70 -18.70 74.85
C PHE A 8 -28.69 -17.82 76.11
N LYS A 9 -27.67 -18.00 76.96
CA LYS A 9 -27.51 -17.22 78.20
C LYS A 9 -27.10 -15.77 77.93
N ILE A 10 -26.36 -15.51 76.85
CA ILE A 10 -25.90 -14.17 76.46
C ILE A 10 -27.02 -13.34 75.81
N PHE A 11 -27.97 -13.99 75.14
CA PHE A 11 -29.10 -13.33 74.45
C PHE A 11 -30.43 -13.28 75.25
N ARG A 12 -30.45 -13.72 76.52
CA ARG A 12 -31.64 -13.69 77.43
C ARG A 12 -32.94 -14.26 76.83
N ILE A 13 -32.89 -15.40 76.13
CA ILE A 13 -34.09 -16.10 75.64
C ILE A 13 -34.45 -17.26 76.61
N PRO A 14 -35.70 -17.38 77.09
CA PRO A 14 -36.09 -18.49 77.98
C PRO A 14 -35.96 -19.83 77.23
N VAL A 15 -35.14 -20.73 77.77
CA VAL A 15 -34.89 -22.06 77.21
C VAL A 15 -36.04 -23.01 77.58
N ASN A 16 -37.00 -23.16 76.67
CA ASN A 16 -38.00 -24.23 76.71
C ASN A 16 -37.73 -25.20 75.54
N GLN A 17 -38.35 -26.39 75.57
CA GLN A 17 -38.15 -27.42 74.53
C GLN A 17 -38.51 -26.94 73.11
N TRP A 18 -39.43 -25.98 73.00
CA TRP A 18 -39.88 -25.34 71.76
C TRP A 18 -38.98 -24.19 71.29
N THR A 19 -38.38 -23.37 72.17
CA THR A 19 -37.48 -22.27 71.79
C THR A 19 -36.13 -22.76 71.30
N LEU A 20 -35.66 -23.90 71.84
CA LEU A 20 -34.48 -24.57 71.32
C LEU A 20 -34.74 -25.14 69.91
N ALA A 21 -35.92 -25.72 69.70
CA ALA A 21 -36.33 -26.26 68.40
C ALA A 21 -36.47 -25.16 67.33
N THR A 22 -37.09 -24.02 67.67
CA THR A 22 -37.25 -22.90 66.71
C THR A 22 -35.93 -22.21 66.39
N ALA A 23 -35.02 -22.05 67.35
CA ALA A 23 -33.69 -21.51 67.11
C ALA A 23 -32.84 -22.42 66.21
N ALA A 24 -32.91 -23.74 66.43
CA ALA A 24 -32.24 -24.71 65.55
C ALA A 24 -32.79 -24.65 64.12
N LEU A 25 -34.13 -24.61 63.96
CA LEU A 25 -34.78 -24.49 62.66
C LEU A 25 -34.43 -23.16 61.95
N GLY A 26 -34.41 -22.04 62.68
CA GLY A 26 -34.01 -20.74 62.13
C GLY A 26 -32.56 -20.71 61.67
N GLY A 27 -31.66 -21.37 62.42
CA GLY A 27 -30.26 -21.52 62.01
C GLY A 27 -30.10 -22.34 60.73
N VAL A 28 -30.80 -23.48 60.62
CA VAL A 28 -30.80 -24.29 59.40
C VAL A 28 -31.39 -23.52 58.22
N PHE A 29 -32.47 -22.76 58.43
CA PHE A 29 -33.08 -21.94 57.39
C PHE A 29 -32.15 -20.82 56.90
N LEU A 30 -31.46 -20.12 57.82
CA LEU A 30 -30.49 -19.09 57.47
C LEU A 30 -29.30 -19.65 56.68
N VAL A 31 -28.73 -20.77 57.14
CA VAL A 31 -27.60 -21.41 56.46
C VAL A 31 -28.03 -21.95 55.08
N SER A 32 -29.20 -22.59 55.00
CA SER A 32 -29.75 -23.07 53.73
C SER A 32 -30.03 -21.92 52.76
N GLY A 33 -30.59 -20.81 53.25
CA GLY A 33 -30.84 -19.61 52.45
C GLY A 33 -29.56 -18.98 51.92
N LEU A 34 -28.52 -18.90 52.75
CA LEU A 34 -27.21 -18.38 52.36
C LEU A 34 -26.54 -19.25 51.28
N ILE A 35 -26.56 -20.58 51.46
CA ILE A 35 -26.00 -21.53 50.49
C ILE A 35 -26.74 -21.42 49.15
N LEU A 36 -28.08 -21.35 49.19
CA LEU A 36 -28.90 -21.26 47.99
C LEU A 36 -28.67 -19.92 47.24
N LEU A 37 -28.58 -18.81 47.97
CA LEU A 37 -28.33 -17.48 47.40
C LEU A 37 -26.94 -17.41 46.76
N MET A 38 -25.91 -17.93 47.42
CA MET A 38 -24.56 -18.03 46.85
C MET A 38 -24.52 -18.92 45.60
N ASN A 39 -25.20 -20.07 45.63
CA ASN A 39 -25.24 -20.99 44.50
C ASN A 39 -25.99 -20.40 43.29
N TYR A 40 -27.09 -19.68 43.53
CA TYR A 40 -27.85 -19.02 42.48
C TYR A 40 -27.11 -17.83 41.86
N ASN A 41 -26.42 -17.02 42.68
CA ASN A 41 -25.72 -15.83 42.21
C ASN A 41 -24.35 -16.13 41.58
N HIS A 42 -23.72 -17.25 41.94
CA HIS A 42 -22.44 -17.70 41.38
C HIS A 42 -22.61 -19.07 40.74
N PRO A 43 -23.21 -19.15 39.52
CA PRO A 43 -23.20 -20.38 38.75
C PRO A 43 -21.76 -20.78 38.45
N TYR A 44 -21.26 -21.78 39.16
CA TYR A 44 -19.96 -22.36 38.94
C TYR A 44 -20.03 -23.23 37.68
N THR A 45 -19.42 -22.77 36.59
CA THR A 45 -19.23 -23.57 35.39
C THR A 45 -17.75 -23.90 35.24
N PHE A 46 -17.43 -25.18 35.06
CA PHE A 46 -16.09 -25.64 34.73
C PHE A 46 -15.75 -25.36 33.25
N THR A 47 -16.75 -25.01 32.45
CA THR A 47 -16.62 -24.80 31.00
C THR A 47 -16.44 -23.32 30.71
N ALA A 48 -15.19 -22.87 30.63
CA ALA A 48 -14.85 -21.57 30.06
C ALA A 48 -14.69 -21.71 28.54
N GLN A 49 -15.64 -21.19 27.76
CA GLN A 49 -15.49 -21.11 26.31
C GLN A 49 -14.74 -19.82 25.96
N LYS A 50 -13.51 -19.95 25.48
CA LYS A 50 -12.76 -18.82 24.92
C LYS A 50 -13.16 -18.65 23.46
N ALA A 51 -13.96 -17.62 23.17
CA ALA A 51 -14.19 -17.21 21.79
C ALA A 51 -12.88 -16.66 21.21
N VAL A 52 -12.24 -17.42 20.32
CA VAL A 52 -11.05 -16.97 19.57
C VAL A 52 -11.49 -16.68 18.15
N ILE A 53 -11.36 -15.42 17.72
CA ILE A 53 -11.56 -15.03 16.34
C ILE A 53 -10.22 -15.24 15.62
N ALA A 54 -10.17 -16.22 14.71
CA ALA A 54 -9.01 -16.45 13.86
C ALA A 54 -9.23 -15.78 12.50
N ILE A 55 -8.36 -14.85 12.12
CA ILE A 55 -8.35 -14.23 10.79
C ILE A 55 -7.17 -14.84 10.03
N PRO A 56 -7.41 -15.59 8.93
CA PRO A 56 -6.32 -16.13 8.14
C PRO A 56 -5.57 -14.98 7.42
N ILE A 57 -4.24 -15.02 7.47
CA ILE A 57 -3.39 -14.09 6.72
C ILE A 57 -2.88 -14.80 5.47
N THR A 58 -3.30 -14.31 4.31
CA THR A 58 -2.91 -14.86 3.00
C THR A 58 -2.05 -13.85 2.23
N PRO A 59 -0.99 -14.31 1.54
CA PRO A 59 -0.25 -13.42 0.66
C PRO A 59 -1.11 -12.99 -0.52
N GLN A 60 -0.89 -11.76 -1.01
CA GLN A 60 -1.58 -11.25 -2.20
C GLN A 60 -1.09 -11.89 -3.50
N VAL A 61 0.06 -12.58 -3.45
CA VAL A 61 0.73 -13.17 -4.61
C VAL A 61 1.05 -14.64 -4.35
N THR A 62 0.93 -15.46 -5.39
CA THR A 62 1.20 -16.90 -5.32
C THR A 62 2.69 -17.20 -5.47
N GLY A 63 3.33 -17.76 -4.46
CA GLY A 63 4.75 -18.10 -4.49
C GLY A 63 5.12 -19.26 -3.58
N ILE A 64 6.35 -19.73 -3.73
CA ILE A 64 6.94 -20.75 -2.85
C ILE A 64 7.38 -20.04 -1.57
N VAL A 65 7.06 -20.61 -0.40
CA VAL A 65 7.50 -20.09 0.90
C VAL A 65 8.95 -20.51 1.14
N THR A 66 9.84 -19.55 1.34
CA THR A 66 11.27 -19.81 1.61
C THR A 66 11.54 -19.88 3.12
N GLU A 67 10.91 -19.00 3.89
CA GLU A 67 11.11 -18.90 5.34
C GLU A 67 9.76 -18.75 6.03
N VAL A 68 9.57 -19.50 7.12
CA VAL A 68 8.47 -19.30 8.07
C VAL A 68 9.09 -18.85 9.37
N THR A 69 8.58 -17.78 9.96
CA THR A 69 9.10 -17.26 11.23
C THR A 69 8.68 -18.21 12.37
N ASP A 70 9.61 -18.64 13.24
CA ASP A 70 9.38 -19.60 14.34
C ASP A 70 8.53 -19.07 15.53
N LYS A 71 7.64 -18.09 15.29
CA LYS A 71 6.88 -17.39 16.33
C LYS A 71 5.52 -18.03 16.57
N ASN A 72 5.53 -19.30 16.94
CA ASN A 72 4.30 -20.00 17.31
C ASN A 72 3.83 -19.56 18.71
N ASN A 73 2.54 -19.27 18.86
CA ASN A 73 1.88 -18.92 20.12
C ASN A 73 2.51 -17.71 20.85
N GLN A 74 3.14 -16.79 20.11
CA GLN A 74 3.72 -15.56 20.62
C GLN A 74 2.90 -14.34 20.19
N LEU A 75 2.95 -13.28 20.99
CA LEU A 75 2.33 -12.00 20.64
C LEU A 75 3.14 -11.33 19.52
N ILE A 76 2.51 -11.11 18.37
CA ILE A 76 3.10 -10.49 17.18
C ILE A 76 2.68 -9.02 17.12
N GLN A 77 3.59 -8.13 16.72
CA GLN A 77 3.28 -6.72 16.48
C GLN A 77 2.84 -6.46 15.05
N LYS A 78 2.10 -5.37 14.82
CA LYS A 78 1.70 -4.97 13.47
C LYS A 78 2.94 -4.66 12.62
N GLY A 79 3.02 -5.25 11.42
CA GLY A 79 4.12 -5.05 10.47
C GLY A 79 5.23 -6.09 10.57
N GLU A 80 5.12 -7.02 11.51
CA GLU A 80 6.09 -8.10 11.68
C GLU A 80 5.91 -9.18 10.60
N VAL A 81 7.05 -9.70 10.11
CA VAL A 81 7.06 -10.69 9.02
C VAL A 81 6.76 -12.08 9.57
N LEU A 82 5.72 -12.72 9.03
CA LEU A 82 5.30 -14.08 9.41
C LEU A 82 5.91 -15.15 8.52
N PHE A 83 6.04 -14.88 7.23
CA PHE A 83 6.65 -15.77 6.25
C PHE A 83 7.18 -14.95 5.07
N LYS A 84 8.19 -15.48 4.38
CA LYS A 84 8.77 -14.86 3.18
C LYS A 84 8.56 -15.78 1.97
N LEU A 85 8.20 -15.17 0.86
CA LEU A 85 8.08 -15.84 -0.43
C LEU A 85 9.39 -15.70 -1.21
N GLU A 86 9.67 -16.70 -2.03
CA GLU A 86 10.83 -16.70 -2.93
C GLU A 86 10.72 -15.55 -3.95
N PRO A 87 11.68 -14.61 -3.98
CA PRO A 87 11.56 -13.41 -4.81
C PRO A 87 11.99 -13.62 -6.27
N VAL A 88 12.67 -14.72 -6.61
CA VAL A 88 13.41 -14.90 -7.88
C VAL A 88 12.55 -14.60 -9.11
N ARG A 89 11.35 -15.19 -9.21
CA ARG A 89 10.43 -14.98 -10.35
C ARG A 89 9.96 -13.53 -10.44
N TYR A 90 9.68 -12.90 -9.30
CA TYR A 90 9.19 -11.53 -9.24
C TYR A 90 10.30 -10.54 -9.57
N GLN A 91 11.50 -10.76 -9.04
CA GLN A 91 12.67 -9.94 -9.34
C GLN A 91 13.02 -10.01 -10.82
N ALA A 92 13.08 -11.21 -11.40
CA ALA A 92 13.32 -11.37 -12.84
C ALA A 92 12.27 -10.64 -13.70
N ARG A 93 11.02 -10.57 -13.24
CA ARG A 93 9.96 -9.81 -13.93
C ARG A 93 10.18 -8.31 -13.80
N VAL A 94 10.57 -7.82 -12.63
CA VAL A 94 10.92 -6.40 -12.41
C VAL A 94 12.11 -6.01 -13.28
N ASP A 95 13.17 -6.82 -13.29
CA ASP A 95 14.39 -6.58 -14.06
C ASP A 95 14.08 -6.51 -15.56
N ARG A 96 13.23 -7.42 -16.07
CA ARG A 96 12.77 -7.38 -17.46
C ARG A 96 12.03 -6.09 -17.78
N LEU A 97 11.08 -5.68 -16.94
CA LEU A 97 10.31 -4.45 -17.16
C LEU A 97 11.20 -3.21 -17.09
N GLN A 98 12.22 -3.23 -16.23
CA GLN A 98 13.20 -2.16 -16.14
C GLN A 98 14.07 -2.08 -17.41
N ALA A 99 14.48 -3.22 -17.97
CA ALA A 99 15.19 -3.27 -19.25
C ALA A 99 14.32 -2.76 -20.42
N ASP A 100 13.03 -3.13 -20.44
CA ASP A 100 12.07 -2.64 -21.44
C ASP A 100 11.90 -1.12 -21.33
N LEU A 101 11.83 -0.57 -20.11
CA LEU A 101 11.76 0.88 -19.87
C LEU A 101 13.02 1.61 -20.35
N MET A 102 14.21 1.05 -20.07
CA MET A 102 15.47 1.61 -20.56
C MET A 102 15.49 1.65 -22.09
N THR A 103 15.10 0.55 -22.74
CA THR A 103 15.00 0.45 -24.19
C THR A 103 14.06 1.50 -24.76
N ALA A 104 12.86 1.65 -24.20
CA ALA A 104 11.90 2.68 -24.62
C ALA A 104 12.47 4.11 -24.44
N THR A 105 13.19 4.36 -23.35
CA THR A 105 13.84 5.65 -23.08
C THR A 105 14.93 5.96 -24.11
N HIS A 106 15.75 4.97 -24.45
CA HIS A 106 16.76 5.10 -25.50
C HIS A 106 16.14 5.33 -26.88
N ASN A 107 15.02 4.68 -27.19
CA ASN A 107 14.27 4.91 -28.43
C ASN A 107 13.76 6.36 -28.50
N ILE A 108 13.18 6.88 -27.42
CA ILE A 108 12.75 8.29 -27.35
C ILE A 108 13.92 9.24 -27.57
N LYS A 109 15.09 8.96 -26.96
CA LYS A 109 16.29 9.79 -27.15
C LYS A 109 16.75 9.78 -28.61
N THR A 110 16.72 8.61 -29.26
CA THR A 110 17.08 8.45 -30.67
C THR A 110 16.11 9.20 -31.58
N LEU A 111 14.80 9.05 -31.36
CA LEU A 111 13.76 9.77 -32.10
C LEU A 111 13.87 11.28 -31.94
N ARG A 112 14.20 11.77 -30.74
CA ARG A 112 14.48 13.19 -30.51
C ARG A 112 15.69 13.67 -31.31
N ALA A 113 16.77 12.90 -31.34
CA ALA A 113 17.95 13.24 -32.12
C ALA A 113 17.63 13.32 -33.62
N GLN A 114 16.89 12.33 -34.15
CA GLN A 114 16.41 12.33 -35.54
C GLN A 114 15.50 13.53 -35.85
N LEU A 115 14.63 13.90 -34.91
CA LEU A 115 13.78 15.07 -35.05
C LEU A 115 14.61 16.36 -35.10
N THR A 116 15.60 16.51 -34.22
CA THR A 116 16.52 17.66 -34.24
C THR A 116 17.33 17.72 -35.55
N GLU A 117 17.77 16.58 -36.07
CA GLU A 117 18.45 16.49 -37.37
C GLU A 117 17.52 16.91 -38.52
N ALA A 118 16.30 16.39 -38.56
CA ALA A 118 15.30 16.76 -39.57
C ALA A 118 14.94 18.25 -39.51
N GLN A 119 14.85 18.82 -38.30
CA GLN A 119 14.66 20.26 -38.10
C GLN A 119 15.85 21.06 -38.62
N ALA A 120 17.08 20.66 -38.31
CA ALA A 120 18.29 21.32 -38.78
C ALA A 120 18.38 21.27 -40.32
N ASN A 121 18.08 20.13 -40.93
CA ASN A 121 18.02 19.98 -42.39
C ASN A 121 16.96 20.91 -43.00
N THR A 122 15.77 20.98 -42.39
CA THR A 122 14.71 21.91 -42.83
C THR A 122 15.16 23.36 -42.75
N THR A 123 15.83 23.76 -41.67
CA THR A 123 16.40 25.10 -41.52
C THR A 123 17.46 25.37 -42.58
N GLN A 124 18.37 24.44 -42.85
CA GLN A 124 19.38 24.57 -43.91
C GLN A 124 18.75 24.75 -45.29
N VAL A 125 17.78 23.91 -45.66
CA VAL A 125 17.06 24.01 -46.93
C VAL A 125 16.32 25.34 -47.03
N SER A 126 15.68 25.81 -45.95
CA SER A 126 15.03 27.13 -45.95
C SER A 126 16.02 28.29 -46.11
N ALA A 127 17.18 28.21 -45.47
CA ALA A 127 18.21 29.24 -45.55
C ALA A 127 18.85 29.29 -46.95
N GLU A 128 19.08 28.14 -47.56
CA GLU A 128 19.59 28.06 -48.92
C GLU A 128 18.55 28.59 -49.91
N ARG A 129 17.27 28.21 -49.75
CA ARG A 129 16.19 28.76 -50.56
C ARG A 129 16.09 30.29 -50.44
N ASP A 130 16.18 30.83 -49.23
CA ASP A 130 16.15 32.29 -49.02
C ASP A 130 17.39 32.98 -49.58
N ARG A 131 18.56 32.34 -49.51
CA ARG A 131 19.80 32.84 -50.14
C ARG A 131 19.67 32.89 -51.66
N LEU A 132 19.17 31.83 -52.29
CA LEU A 132 18.93 31.76 -53.73
C LEU A 132 17.93 32.84 -54.17
N PHE A 133 16.85 33.03 -53.41
CA PHE A 133 15.88 34.08 -53.69
C PHE A 133 16.48 35.50 -53.58
N LYS A 134 17.27 35.79 -52.55
CA LYS A 134 17.98 37.08 -52.40
C LYS A 134 18.97 37.32 -53.52
N ASN A 135 19.72 36.30 -53.92
CA ASN A 135 20.64 36.37 -55.05
C ASN A 135 19.88 36.69 -56.35
N TYR A 136 18.80 35.96 -56.63
CA TYR A 136 17.95 36.22 -57.80
C TYR A 136 17.40 37.65 -57.83
N GLN A 137 16.89 38.17 -56.70
CA GLN A 137 16.44 39.55 -56.59
C GLN A 137 17.56 40.57 -56.85
N ARG A 138 18.78 40.30 -56.38
CA ARG A 138 19.95 41.17 -56.63
C ARG A 138 20.26 41.25 -58.12
N TYR A 139 20.23 40.12 -58.83
CA TYR A 139 20.45 40.08 -60.29
C TYR A 139 19.39 40.88 -61.04
N LEU A 140 18.10 40.69 -60.71
CA LEU A 140 17.00 41.46 -61.33
C LEU A 140 17.14 42.98 -61.12
N LYS A 141 17.55 43.42 -59.94
CA LYS A 141 17.72 44.85 -59.65
C LYS A 141 18.90 45.46 -60.41
N GLY A 142 20.03 44.76 -60.49
CA GLY A 142 21.19 45.31 -61.19
C GLY A 142 21.10 45.21 -62.71
N SER A 143 20.34 44.25 -63.26
CA SER A 143 20.06 44.22 -64.70
C SER A 143 19.18 45.40 -65.15
N GLN A 144 18.37 45.97 -64.26
CA GLN A 144 17.52 47.15 -64.52
C GLN A 144 18.26 48.48 -64.35
N ALA A 145 19.53 48.48 -63.89
CA ALA A 145 20.30 49.71 -63.71
C ALA A 145 20.82 50.27 -65.04
N ALA A 146 21.08 51.59 -65.09
CA ALA A 146 21.48 52.32 -66.31
C ALA A 146 22.76 51.78 -66.98
N VAL A 147 23.61 51.06 -66.24
CA VAL A 147 24.72 50.27 -66.76
C VAL A 147 24.57 48.87 -66.17
N ASN A 148 24.25 47.88 -66.98
CA ASN A 148 24.09 46.49 -66.53
C ASN A 148 25.48 45.86 -66.30
N PRO A 149 25.84 45.48 -65.05
CA PRO A 149 27.13 44.91 -64.75
C PRO A 149 27.16 43.36 -64.86
N PHE A 150 26.05 42.73 -65.26
CA PHE A 150 25.89 41.27 -65.25
C PHE A 150 25.75 40.68 -66.65
N SER A 151 26.35 39.50 -66.88
CA SER A 151 26.27 38.80 -68.17
C SER A 151 24.97 38.00 -68.31
N GLU A 152 24.57 37.66 -69.54
CA GLU A 152 23.35 36.86 -69.80
C GLU A 152 23.38 35.48 -69.12
N ARG A 153 24.55 34.85 -69.00
CA ARG A 153 24.72 33.58 -68.28
C ARG A 153 24.43 33.70 -66.78
N ASP A 154 24.90 34.77 -66.15
CA ASP A 154 24.72 34.98 -64.71
C ASP A 154 23.23 35.13 -64.33
N ILE A 155 22.44 35.72 -65.22
CA ILE A 155 21.00 35.93 -65.04
C ILE A 155 20.23 34.60 -65.21
N ASP A 156 20.62 33.78 -66.18
CA ASP A 156 20.00 32.47 -66.40
C ASP A 156 20.34 31.47 -65.29
N ASP A 157 21.58 31.46 -64.78
CA ASP A 157 21.98 30.64 -63.63
C ASP A 157 21.17 31.00 -62.37
N ALA A 158 20.97 32.31 -62.12
CA ALA A 158 20.14 32.79 -61.02
C ALA A 158 18.65 32.39 -61.18
N ARG A 159 18.16 32.30 -62.42
CA ARG A 159 16.79 31.90 -62.77
C ARG A 159 16.60 30.38 -62.66
N GLN A 160 17.64 29.58 -62.89
CA GLN A 160 17.63 28.13 -62.69
C GLN A 160 17.70 27.77 -61.20
N GLY A 161 18.50 28.47 -60.41
CA GLY A 161 18.65 28.22 -58.97
C GLY A 161 17.42 28.57 -58.11
N THR A 162 16.38 29.19 -58.68
CA THR A 162 15.13 29.53 -57.96
C THR A 162 13.94 28.63 -58.30
N ARG A 163 14.07 27.71 -59.27
CA ARG A 163 13.05 26.70 -59.61
C ARG A 163 13.17 25.46 -58.73
#